data_AF-A0A3P2A1G9-F1
#
_entry.id   AF-A0A3P2A1G9-F1
#
_cell.length_a   1.000
_cell.length_b   1.000
_cell.length_c   1.000
_cell.angle_alpha   90.00
_cell.angle_beta   90.00
_cell.angle_gamma   90.00
#
_symmetry.space_group_name_H-M   'P 1'
#
loop_
_entity.id
_entity.type
_entity.pdbx_description
1 polymer ?
#
loop_
_entity_poly.entity_id
_entity_poly.type
_entity_poly.pdbx_seq_one_letter_code
_entity_poly.pdbx_strand_id
1 'polypeptide(L)'
;KGRNPIVDPMTMLEILLFCYSEGCFSARKIEEKCRYDLRVLYLLDGQKAPDHATIHRFRKRIAPLLEGILEQFTLMLVENGLVDLSSVYIDGTKIESVSNKYR
;
A
#
# COMPACT_ATOMS: atom_id res chain seq x y z
N LYS A 1 18.32 -5.13 -17.39
CA LYS A 1 18.85 -5.93 -16.26
C LYS A 1 18.97 -5.00 -15.05
N GLY A 2 18.05 -5.07 -14.08
CA GLY A 2 17.96 -4.13 -12.96
C GLY A 2 18.55 -4.69 -11.66
N ARG A 3 18.89 -3.81 -10.71
CA ARG A 3 19.33 -4.18 -9.35
C ARG A 3 18.33 -5.13 -8.70
N ASN A 4 18.83 -6.11 -7.96
CA ASN A 4 17.98 -6.96 -7.11
C ASN A 4 17.21 -6.07 -6.12
N PRO A 5 15.89 -6.26 -5.99
CA PRO A 5 15.10 -5.49 -5.03
C PRO A 5 15.55 -5.80 -3.61
N ILE A 6 15.59 -4.77 -2.76
CA ILE A 6 16.05 -4.85 -1.36
C ILE A 6 15.10 -5.71 -0.51
N VAL A 7 13.83 -5.68 -0.87
CA VAL A 7 12.74 -6.44 -0.25
C VAL A 7 12.11 -7.29 -1.34
N ASP A 8 11.77 -8.55 -1.04
CA ASP A 8 11.10 -9.41 -2.01
C ASP A 8 9.71 -8.83 -2.41
N PRO A 9 9.23 -9.16 -3.61
CA PRO A 9 7.96 -8.62 -4.10
C PRO A 9 6.73 -8.98 -3.25
N MET A 10 6.72 -10.11 -2.54
CA MET A 10 5.59 -10.55 -1.74
C MET A 10 5.52 -9.75 -0.45
N THR A 11 6.63 -9.62 0.28
CA THR A 11 6.70 -8.76 1.46
C THR A 11 6.41 -7.30 1.11
N MET A 12 6.87 -6.81 -0.05
CA MET A 12 6.48 -5.46 -0.50
C MET A 12 4.97 -5.31 -0.70
N LEU A 13 4.30 -6.34 -1.23
CA LEU A 13 2.85 -6.32 -1.41
C LEU A 13 2.12 -6.37 -0.07
N GLU A 14 2.54 -7.24 0.85
CA GLU A 14 1.99 -7.34 2.21
C GLU A 14 2.08 -6.00 2.95
N ILE A 15 3.25 -5.35 2.91
CA ILE A 15 3.45 -4.03 3.51
C ILE A 15 2.50 -3.00 2.91
N LEU A 16 2.30 -3.00 1.59
CA LEU A 16 1.39 -2.05 0.94
C LEU A 16 -0.07 -2.29 1.33
N LEU A 17 -0.53 -3.55 1.30
CA LEU A 17 -1.90 -3.90 1.68
C LEU A 17 -2.18 -3.51 3.12
N PHE A 18 -1.26 -3.86 4.03
CA PHE A 18 -1.36 -3.48 5.44
C PHE A 18 -1.37 -1.96 5.64
N CYS A 19 -0.49 -1.22 4.96
CA CYS A 19 -0.50 0.23 5.08
C CYS A 19 -1.78 0.85 4.53
N TYR A 20 -2.33 0.32 3.44
CA TYR A 20 -3.57 0.82 2.85
C TYR A 20 -4.79 0.53 3.70
N SER A 21 -4.87 -0.64 4.35
CA SER A 21 -5.94 -0.93 5.32
C SER A 21 -5.90 0.01 6.53
N GLU A 22 -4.71 0.53 6.88
CA GLU A 22 -4.52 1.54 7.93
C GLU A 22 -4.68 3.00 7.43
N GLY A 23 -5.12 3.20 6.17
CA GLY A 23 -5.28 4.54 5.57
C GLY A 23 -3.95 5.26 5.26
N CYS A 24 -2.82 4.55 5.24
CA CYS A 24 -1.49 5.10 5.01
C CYS A 24 -1.05 4.94 3.53
N PHE A 25 -1.37 5.94 2.71
CA PHE A 25 -1.08 5.91 1.26
C PHE A 25 0.22 6.63 0.83
N SER A 26 0.84 7.42 1.72
CA SER A 26 2.05 8.17 1.40
C SER A 26 3.28 7.27 1.43
N ALA A 27 4.04 7.19 0.33
CA ALA A 27 5.26 6.37 0.26
C ALA A 27 6.29 6.74 1.35
N ARG A 28 6.36 8.02 1.75
CA ARG A 28 7.24 8.45 2.85
C ARG A 28 6.76 8.00 4.22
N LYS A 29 5.44 8.02 4.46
CA LYS A 29 4.86 7.49 5.70
C LYS A 29 5.00 5.96 5.77
N ILE A 30 4.87 5.28 4.63
CA ILE A 30 5.12 3.83 4.55
C ILE A 30 6.60 3.54 4.85
N GLU A 31 7.54 4.29 4.27
CA GLU A 31 8.97 4.18 4.59
C GLU A 31 9.26 4.39 6.09
N GLU A 32 8.61 5.38 6.72
CA GLU A 32 8.70 5.61 8.16
C GLU A 32 8.17 4.42 8.97
N LYS A 33 7.01 3.86 8.60
CA LYS A 33 6.47 2.63 9.23
C LYS A 33 7.41 1.44 9.07
N CYS A 34 8.02 1.26 7.90
CA CYS A 34 9.03 0.23 7.67
C CYS A 34 10.26 0.35 8.59
N ARG A 35 10.49 1.51 9.22
CA ARG A 35 11.58 1.71 10.19
C ARG A 35 11.14 1.54 11.63
N TYR A 36 9.91 1.92 11.97
CA TYR A 36 9.53 2.15 13.37
C TYR A 36 8.24 1.46 13.81
N ASP A 37 7.36 1.03 12.88
CA ASP A 37 6.12 0.33 13.24
C ASP A 37 6.41 -1.17 13.38
N LEU A 38 6.26 -1.70 14.61
CA LEU A 38 6.55 -3.10 14.92
C LEU A 38 5.80 -4.09 14.02
N ARG A 39 4.57 -3.75 13.59
CA ARG A 39 3.76 -4.61 12.72
C ARG A 39 4.37 -4.71 11.33
N VAL A 40 4.91 -3.60 10.82
CA VAL A 40 5.58 -3.57 9.51
C VAL A 40 6.98 -4.16 9.59
N LEU A 41 7.69 -3.97 10.70
CA LEU A 41 8.96 -4.64 10.97
C LEU A 41 8.81 -6.17 11.03
N TYR A 42 7.70 -6.66 11.59
CA TYR A 42 7.36 -8.08 11.56
C TYR A 42 7.17 -8.59 10.13
N LEU A 43 6.41 -7.86 9.30
CA LEU A 43 6.23 -8.21 7.88
C LEU A 43 7.55 -8.18 7.09
N LEU A 44 8.47 -7.28 7.43
CA LEU A 44 9.78 -7.21 6.80
C LEU A 44 10.65 -8.45 7.08
N ASP A 45 10.37 -9.21 8.13
CA ASP A 45 11.09 -10.44 8.49
C ASP A 45 12.63 -10.27 8.46
N GLY A 46 13.12 -9.18 9.07
CA GLY A 46 14.55 -8.86 9.13
C GLY A 46 15.15 -8.29 7.83
N GLN A 47 14.37 -8.17 6.74
CA GLN A 47 14.79 -7.48 5.54
C GLN A 47 14.98 -5.99 5.79
N LYS A 48 15.90 -5.38 5.04
CA LYS A 48 16.19 -3.95 5.17
C LYS A 48 14.98 -3.12 4.72
N ALA A 49 14.59 -2.16 5.55
CA ALA A 49 13.50 -1.23 5.24
C ALA A 49 13.70 -0.56 3.85
N PRO A 50 12.69 -0.63 2.96
CA PRO A 50 12.75 -0.02 1.64
C PRO A 50 12.56 1.49 1.75
N ASP A 51 13.26 2.26 0.91
CA ASP A 51 13.05 3.70 0.80
C ASP A 51 11.76 4.05 0.01
N HIS A 52 11.24 5.26 0.16
CA HIS A 52 10.04 5.74 -0.55
C HIS A 52 10.18 5.62 -2.07
N ALA A 53 11.40 5.74 -2.61
CA ALA A 53 11.66 5.60 -4.04
C ALA A 53 11.46 4.15 -4.51
N THR A 54 11.87 3.17 -3.71
CA THR A 54 11.64 1.74 -3.94
C THR A 54 10.17 1.40 -3.84
N ILE A 55 9.48 1.91 -2.82
CA ILE A 55 8.03 1.78 -2.66
C ILE A 55 7.30 2.34 -3.88
N HIS A 56 7.68 3.53 -4.35
CA HIS A 56 7.07 4.16 -5.52
C HIS A 56 7.29 3.38 -6.81
N ARG A 57 8.51 2.88 -7.03
CA ARG A 57 8.82 2.01 -8.18
C ARG A 57 7.98 0.74 -8.16
N PHE A 58 7.85 0.11 -6.99
CA PHE A 58 7.03 -1.08 -6.84
C PHE A 58 5.55 -0.78 -7.12
N ARG A 59 5.00 0.30 -6.54
CA ARG A 59 3.64 0.78 -6.83
C ARG A 59 3.39 1.00 -8.32
N LYS A 60 4.30 1.67 -9.02
CA LYS A 60 4.20 1.86 -10.48
C LYS A 60 4.16 0.54 -11.24
N ARG A 61 4.95 -0.45 -10.80
CA ARG A 61 4.99 -1.78 -11.42
C ARG A 61 3.67 -2.54 -11.22
N ILE A 62 3.05 -2.44 -10.05
CA ILE A 62 1.79 -3.15 -9.74
C ILE A 62 0.54 -2.34 -10.06
N ALA A 63 0.65 -1.07 -10.46
CA ALA A 63 -0.49 -0.18 -10.68
C ALA A 63 -1.57 -0.78 -11.60
N PRO A 64 -1.23 -1.46 -12.72
CA PRO A 64 -2.23 -2.10 -13.58
C PRO A 64 -3.00 -3.25 -12.93
N LEU A 65 -2.47 -3.82 -11.84
CA LEU A 65 -3.04 -4.97 -11.12
C LEU A 65 -3.68 -4.56 -9.79
N LEU A 66 -3.49 -3.31 -9.36
CA LEU A 66 -3.80 -2.89 -8.00
C LEU A 66 -5.30 -2.99 -7.68
N GLU A 67 -6.16 -2.67 -8.65
CA GLU A 67 -7.61 -2.77 -8.50
C GLU A 67 -8.04 -4.21 -8.20
N GLY A 68 -7.65 -5.17 -9.03
CA GLY A 68 -7.99 -6.59 -8.82
C GLY A 68 -7.36 -7.17 -7.55
N ILE A 69 -6.16 -6.73 -7.17
CA ILE A 69 -5.53 -7.13 -5.90
C ILE A 69 -6.35 -6.64 -4.71
N LEU A 70 -6.78 -5.37 -4.72
CA LEU A 70 -7.57 -4.80 -3.63
C LEU A 70 -8.97 -5.41 -3.53
N GLU A 71 -9.58 -5.74 -4.67
CA GLU A 71 -10.83 -6.48 -4.74
C GLU A 71 -10.68 -7.85 -4.06
N GLN A 72 -9.70 -8.65 -4.49
CA GLN A 72 -9.43 -9.97 -3.90
C GLN A 72 -9.13 -9.88 -2.41
N PHE A 73 -8.31 -8.91 -2.00
CA PHE A 73 -8.00 -8.68 -0.60
C PHE A 73 -9.27 -8.37 0.21
N THR A 74 -10.15 -7.52 -0.31
CA THR A 74 -11.42 -7.19 0.36
C THR A 74 -12.34 -8.39 0.46
N LEU A 75 -12.49 -9.16 -0.63
CA LEU A 75 -13.28 -10.39 -0.64
C LEU A 75 -12.77 -11.40 0.40
N MET A 76 -11.45 -11.58 0.51
CA MET A 76 -10.86 -12.44 1.54
C MET A 76 -11.23 -11.96 2.95
N LEU A 77 -11.19 -10.65 3.22
CA LEU A 77 -11.57 -10.13 4.53
C LEU A 77 -13.04 -10.42 4.86
N VAL A 78 -13.92 -10.33 3.86
CA VAL A 78 -15.37 -10.62 4.01
C VAL A 78 -15.61 -12.11 4.23
N GLU A 79 -14.98 -12.98 3.44
CA GLU A 79 -15.08 -14.43 3.60
C GLU A 79 -14.58 -14.91 4.96
N ASN A 80 -13.59 -14.23 5.52
CA ASN A 80 -13.06 -14.52 6.87
C ASN A 80 -13.87 -13.83 7.99
N GLY A 81 -14.94 -13.11 7.68
CA GLY A 81 -15.77 -12.40 8.66
C GLY A 81 -15.07 -11.24 9.36
N LEU A 82 -13.99 -10.70 8.78
CA LEU A 82 -13.21 -9.57 9.32
C LEU A 82 -13.80 -8.21 8.89
N VAL A 83 -14.61 -8.20 7.83
CA VAL A 83 -15.32 -7.02 7.32
C VAL A 83 -16.75 -7.43 7.01
N ASP A 84 -17.71 -6.60 7.44
CA ASP A 84 -19.11 -6.74 7.05
C ASP A 84 -19.45 -5.72 5.96
N LEU A 85 -19.99 -6.19 4.83
CA LEU A 85 -20.46 -5.34 3.72
C LEU A 85 -21.95 -4.99 3.82
N SER A 86 -22.66 -5.45 4.86
CA SER A 86 -24.09 -5.16 5.03
C SER A 86 -24.36 -3.66 5.22
N SER A 87 -23.39 -2.90 5.75
CA SER A 87 -23.43 -1.45 5.91
C SER A 87 -22.28 -0.76 5.17
N VAL A 88 -22.50 -0.37 3.90
CA VAL A 88 -21.53 0.40 3.11
C VAL A 88 -21.77 1.90 3.31
N TYR A 89 -20.79 2.58 3.91
CA TYR A 89 -20.77 4.05 4.00
C TYR A 89 -19.91 4.59 2.85
N ILE A 90 -20.55 5.29 1.91
CA ILE A 90 -19.86 5.95 0.79
C ILE A 90 -19.56 7.39 1.20
N ASP A 91 -18.31 7.68 1.56
CA ASP A 91 -17.86 9.05 1.82
C ASP A 91 -17.26 9.68 0.56
N GLY A 92 -17.74 10.87 0.21
CA GLY A 92 -17.31 11.60 -0.98
C GLY A 92 -16.00 12.34 -0.72
N THR A 93 -14.89 11.87 -1.27
CA THR A 93 -13.64 12.64 -1.23
C THR A 93 -13.64 13.69 -2.34
N LYS A 94 -13.71 14.98 -1.98
CA LYS A 94 -13.51 16.09 -2.92
C LYS A 94 -12.03 16.19 -3.29
N ILE A 95 -11.66 15.69 -4.46
CA ILE A 95 -10.31 15.85 -5.01
C ILE A 95 -10.21 17.24 -5.63
N GLU A 96 -9.44 18.14 -5.02
CA GLU A 96 -9.15 19.44 -5.61
C GLU A 96 -8.19 19.29 -6.79
N SER A 97 -8.56 19.86 -7.93
CA SER A 97 -7.71 19.89 -9.11
C SER A 97 -6.55 20.87 -8.91
N VAL A 98 -5.31 20.44 -9.16
CA VAL A 98 -4.15 21.35 -9.21
C VAL A 98 -4.18 22.11 -10.54
N SER A 99 -4.74 23.32 -10.54
CA SER A 99 -4.70 24.22 -11.70
C SER A 99 -3.40 25.04 -11.68
N ASN A 100 -2.34 24.53 -12.30
CA ASN A 100 -1.14 25.33 -12.53
C ASN A 100 -1.40 26.32 -13.69
N LYS A 101 -1.96 27.50 -13.37
CA LYS A 101 -2.39 28.51 -14.35
C LYS A 101 -1.29 29.50 -14.80
N TYR A 102 -0.03 29.25 -14.49
CA TYR A 102 1.06 30.11 -14.95
C TYR A 102 2.23 29.28 -15.48
N ARG A 103 2.40 29.31 -16.80
CA ARG A 103 3.65 29.04 -17.49
C ARG A 103 3.87 30.13 -18.52
#